data_AF-A0A951Q6P9-F1
#
_entry.id   AF-A0A951Q6P9-F1
#
_cell.length_a   1.000
_cell.length_b   1.000
_cell.length_c   1.000
_cell.angle_alpha   90.00
_cell.angle_beta   90.00
_cell.angle_gamma   90.00
#
_symmetry.space_group_name_H-M   'P 1'
#
loop_
_entity.id
_entity.type
_entity.pdbx_description
1 polymer ?
#
loop_
_entity_poly.entity_id
_entity_poly.type
_entity_poly.pdbx_seq_one_letter_code
_entity_poly.pdbx_strand_id
1 'polypeptide(L)' 'MDGQDSLSDSWWKRVKYYAQLVIQRVDYGVESVKEFLSTLTSDERWGVMVEFDEVEPLKFGQLVAAAPDWVEWMG' A
#
# COMPACT_ATOMS: atom_id res chain seq x y z
N MET A 1 -28.68 -4.27 -10.14
CA MET A 1 -27.35 -4.32 -10.78
C MET A 1 -26.38 -3.96 -9.66
N ASP A 2 -26.12 -4.91 -8.75
CA ASP A 2 -25.61 -4.63 -7.39
C ASP A 2 -24.29 -5.36 -7.08
N GLY A 3 -23.72 -6.03 -8.09
CA GLY A 3 -22.52 -6.85 -7.94
C GLY A 3 -21.20 -6.09 -8.08
N GLN A 4 -21.18 -4.92 -8.73
CA GLN A 4 -19.95 -4.16 -8.95
C GLN A 4 -19.59 -3.23 -7.79
N ASP A 5 -20.58 -2.58 -7.17
CA ASP A 5 -20.38 -1.71 -6.00
C ASP A 5 -19.82 -2.49 -4.81
N SER A 6 -20.39 -3.67 -4.53
CA SER A 6 -19.98 -4.51 -3.41
C SER A 6 -18.57 -5.11 -3.58
N LEU A 7 -18.14 -5.40 -4.81
CA LEU A 7 -16.78 -5.84 -5.11
C LEU A 7 -15.77 -4.71 -4.92
N SER A 8 -16.08 -3.50 -5.41
CA SER A 8 -15.26 -2.30 -5.22
C SER A 8 -15.09 -1.95 -3.74
N ASP A 9 -16.18 -1.99 -2.97
CA ASP A 9 -16.16 -1.78 -1.51
C ASP A 9 -15.31 -2.81 -0.76
N SER A 10 -15.41 -4.09 -1.14
CA SER A 10 -14.64 -5.16 -0.49
C SER A 10 -13.15 -5.04 -0.78
N TRP A 11 -12.80 -4.68 -2.01
CA TRP A 11 -11.42 -4.46 -2.43
C TRP A 11 -10.83 -3.24 -1.72
N TRP A 12 -11.57 -2.13 -1.64
CA TRP A 12 -11.09 -0.92 -0.96
C TRP A 12 -10.95 -1.09 0.54
N LYS A 13 -11.82 -1.87 1.19
CA LYS A 13 -11.63 -2.25 2.60
C LYS A 13 -10.34 -3.05 2.82
N ARG A 14 -10.02 -3.94 1.89
CA ARG A 14 -8.79 -4.75 1.93
C ARG A 14 -7.54 -3.88 1.72
N VAL A 15 -7.57 -2.98 0.74
CA VAL A 15 -6.50 -1.99 0.50
C VAL A 15 -6.25 -1.13 1.74
N LYS A 16 -7.31 -0.59 2.35
CA LYS A 16 -7.21 0.21 3.59
C LYS A 16 -6.57 -0.55 4.74
N TYR A 17 -6.96 -1.81 4.92
CA TYR A 17 -6.34 -2.67 5.92
C TYR A 17 -4.85 -2.90 5.64
N TYR A 18 -4.47 -3.16 4.39
CA TYR A 18 -3.08 -3.35 4.01
C TYR A 18 -2.24 -2.07 4.10
N ALA A 19 -2.82 -0.89 3.82
CA ALA A 19 -2.16 0.40 4.02
C ALA A 19 -1.76 0.60 5.49
N GLN A 20 -2.65 0.28 6.42
CA GLN A 20 -2.32 0.31 7.86
C GLN A 20 -1.16 -0.64 8.21
N LEU A 21 -1.12 -1.84 7.59
CA LEU A 21 -0.02 -2.78 7.78
C LEU A 21 1.30 -2.28 7.20
N VAL A 22 1.29 -1.58 6.05
CA VAL A 22 2.46 -0.95 5.45
C VAL A 22 2.97 0.20 6.31
N ILE A 23 2.08 1.07 6.78
CA ILE A 23 2.41 2.21 7.67
C ILE A 23 3.17 1.75 8.91
N GLN A 24 2.70 0.65 9.53
CA GLN A 24 3.38 0.04 10.67
C GLN A 24 4.74 -0.56 10.29
N ARG A 25 4.87 -1.11 9.08
CA ARG A 25 6.11 -1.75 8.59
C ARG A 25 7.22 -0.77 8.29
N VAL A 26 6.91 0.49 7.98
CA VAL A 26 7.93 1.53 7.79
C VAL A 26 8.85 1.64 9.02
N ASP A 27 8.33 1.45 10.24
CA ASP A 27 9.14 1.49 11.47
C ASP A 27 10.12 0.30 11.59
N TYR A 28 9.89 -0.77 10.83
CA TYR A 28 10.76 -1.94 10.76
C TYR A 28 11.69 -1.92 9.53
N GLY A 29 11.62 -0.86 8.72
CA GLY A 29 12.50 -0.63 7.57
C GLY A 29 11.88 -0.98 6.21
N VAL A 30 12.55 -0.51 5.16
CA VAL A 30 12.13 -0.62 3.76
C VAL A 30 11.92 -2.06 3.31
N GLU A 31 12.83 -2.97 3.68
CA GLU A 31 12.73 -4.38 3.26
C GLU A 31 11.45 -5.04 3.80
N SER A 32 11.03 -4.73 5.03
CA SER A 32 9.78 -5.23 5.61
C SER A 32 8.55 -4.76 4.83
N VAL A 33 8.57 -3.53 4.34
CA VAL A 33 7.52 -2.99 3.46
C VAL A 33 7.52 -3.72 2.12
N LYS A 34 8.70 -3.89 1.50
CA LYS A 34 8.86 -4.55 0.20
C LYS A 34 8.44 -6.03 0.24
N GLU A 35 8.86 -6.76 1.28
CA GLU A 35 8.45 -8.15 1.51
C GLU A 35 6.92 -8.26 1.64
N PHE A 36 6.29 -7.36 2.40
CA PHE A 36 4.84 -7.37 2.53
C PHE A 36 4.13 -7.08 1.20
N LEU A 37 4.54 -6.03 0.48
CA LEU A 37 3.97 -5.68 -0.82
C LEU A 37 4.11 -6.83 -1.82
N SER A 38 5.21 -7.60 -1.78
CA SER A 38 5.42 -8.75 -2.66
C SER A 38 4.34 -9.84 -2.54
N THR A 39 3.64 -9.91 -1.41
CA THR A 39 2.52 -10.83 -1.18
C THR A 39 1.20 -10.37 -1.80
N LEU A 40 1.12 -9.12 -2.24
CA LEU A 40 -0.07 -8.49 -2.82
C LEU A 40 -0.06 -8.57 -4.34
N THR A 41 -1.25 -8.43 -4.94
CA THR A 41 -1.39 -8.23 -6.39
C THR A 41 -0.91 -6.84 -6.79
N SER A 42 -0.51 -6.64 -8.05
CA SER A 42 -0.02 -5.34 -8.54
C SER A 42 -1.05 -4.22 -8.32
N ASP A 43 -2.34 -4.48 -8.55
CA ASP A 43 -3.41 -3.52 -8.26
C ASP A 43 -3.50 -3.16 -6.78
N GLU A 44 -3.37 -4.14 -5.88
CA GLU A 44 -3.42 -3.92 -4.44
C GLU A 44 -2.22 -3.13 -3.95
N ARG A 45 -1.02 -3.36 -4.50
CA ARG A 45 0.17 -2.57 -4.18
C ARG A 45 -0.05 -1.10 -4.51
N TRP A 46 -0.58 -0.81 -5.70
CA TRP A 46 -0.92 0.55 -6.09
C TRP A 46 -1.97 1.18 -5.16
N GLY A 47 -3.08 0.47 -4.91
CA GLY A 47 -4.11 0.95 -4.00
C GLY A 47 -3.56 1.26 -2.60
N VAL A 48 -2.70 0.39 -2.08
CA VAL A 48 -2.07 0.52 -0.77
C VAL A 48 -1.16 1.74 -0.70
N MET A 49 -0.35 1.98 -1.73
CA MET A 49 0.54 3.14 -1.77
C MET A 49 -0.24 4.46 -1.88
N VAL A 50 -1.35 4.47 -2.63
CA VAL A 50 -2.25 5.63 -2.71
C VAL A 50 -2.88 5.93 -1.35
N GLU A 51 -3.52 4.93 -0.71
CA GLU A 51 -4.14 5.13 0.60
C GLU A 51 -3.09 5.48 1.68
N PHE A 52 -1.87 4.93 1.59
CA PHE A 52 -0.79 5.30 2.50
C PHE A 52 -0.42 6.79 2.36
N ASP A 53 -0.19 7.29 1.15
CA ASP A 53 0.07 8.72 0.93
C ASP A 53 -1.08 9.61 1.43
N GLU A 54 -2.34 9.18 1.24
CA GLU A 54 -3.50 9.93 1.72
C GLU A 54 -3.60 9.99 3.25
N VAL A 55 -3.29 8.90 3.96
CA VAL A 55 -3.49 8.79 5.41
C VAL A 55 -2.29 9.29 6.21
N GLU A 56 -1.07 9.02 5.76
CA GLU A 56 0.18 9.33 6.45
C GLU A 56 1.25 9.90 5.49
N PRO A 57 0.99 11.06 4.84
CA PRO A 57 1.83 11.61 3.77
C PRO A 57 3.28 11.88 4.20
N LEU A 58 3.50 12.26 5.46
CA LEU A 58 4.84 12.51 5.99
C LEU A 58 5.66 11.20 6.05
N LYS A 59 5.03 10.11 6.49
CA LYS A 59 5.69 8.81 6.61
C LYS A 59 5.85 8.15 5.25
N PHE A 60 4.90 8.37 4.34
CA PHE A 60 5.05 8.02 2.93
C PHE A 60 6.27 8.72 2.31
N GLY A 61 6.42 10.03 2.53
CA GLY A 61 7.60 10.77 2.09
C GLY A 61 8.93 10.22 2.62
N GLN A 62 8.95 9.71 3.87
CA GLN A 62 10.13 9.03 4.42
C GLN A 62 10.43 7.71 3.69
N LEU A 63 9.42 6.91 3.40
CA LEU A 63 9.58 5.67 2.62
C LEU A 63 10.13 5.98 1.23
N VAL A 64 9.56 6.95 0.52
CA VAL A 64 10.00 7.34 -0.83
C VAL A 64 11.42 7.91 -0.82
N ALA A 65 11.78 8.68 0.21
CA ALA A 65 13.14 9.19 0.36
C ALA A 65 14.16 8.07 0.63
N ALA A 66 13.77 7.05 1.39
CA ALA A 66 14.61 5.89 1.69
C ALA A 66 14.71 4.91 0.52
N ALA A 67 13.68 4.84 -0.32
CA ALA A 67 13.57 3.95 -1.46
C ALA A 67 13.03 4.69 -2.69
N PRO A 68 13.88 5.47 -3.41
CA PRO A 68 13.44 6.22 -4.57
C PRO A 68 12.95 5.34 -5.72
N ASP A 69 13.35 4.07 -5.76
CA ASP A 69 12.93 3.03 -6.71
C ASP A 69 11.63 2.30 -6.34
N TRP A 70 10.89 2.73 -5.30
CA TRP A 70 9.71 2.03 -4.80
C TRP A 70 8.65 1.70 -5.88
N VAL A 71 8.57 2.51 -6.94
CA VAL A 71 7.67 2.30 -8.08
C VAL A 71 7.97 0.99 -8.81
N GLU A 72 9.22 0.53 -8.83
CA GLU A 72 9.62 -0.75 -9.44
C GLU A 72 9.00 -1.95 -8.70
N TRP A 73 8.56 -1.79 -7.45
CA TRP A 73 7.92 -2.86 -6.68
C TRP A 73 6.43 -3.03 -7.01
N MET A 74 5.86 -2.10 -7.78
CA MET A 74 4.45 -2.12 -8.15
C MET A 74 4.15 -3.01 -9.37
N GLY A 75 5.19 -3.59 -9.99
CA GLY A 75 5.11 -4.53 -11.11
C GLY A 75 4.63 -5.93 -10.71
#